data_AF-A0A516X723-F1
#
_entry.id   AF-A0A516X723-F1
#
_cell.length_a   1.000
_cell.length_b   1.000
_cell.length_c   1.000
_cell.angle_alpha   90.00
_cell.angle_beta   90.00
_cell.angle_gamma   90.00
#
_symmetry.space_group_name_H-M   'P 1'
#
loop_
_entity.id
_entity.type
_entity.pdbx_description
1 polymer ?
#
loop_
_entity_poly.entity_id
_entity_poly.type
_entity_poly.pdbx_seq_one_letter_code
_entity_poly.pdbx_strand_id
1 'polypeptide(L)'
;MVIAAIVFLVLAVALGAVAAAALSGRLPRNRWVGLRTDATLRDDATFRAANRVAAPAQLGAAVVLVLGACGGLLLDGAAALFAVIAAPVVAVALTAVGAGIAQRVASAMPAADTGACGHSCGACSLQDSCGSAVH
;
A
#
# COMPACT_ATOMS: atom_id res chain seq x y z
N MET A 1 -12.63 -26.71 -5.64
CA MET A 1 -13.25 -25.37 -5.46
C MET A 1 -13.19 -24.88 -4.01
N VAL A 2 -13.52 -25.72 -3.02
CA VAL A 2 -13.46 -25.33 -1.59
C VAL A 2 -12.09 -24.78 -1.15
N ILE A 3 -10.98 -25.44 -1.54
CA ILE A 3 -9.63 -24.97 -1.20
C ILE A 3 -9.37 -23.55 -1.73
N ALA A 4 -9.72 -23.30 -3.01
CA ALA A 4 -9.56 -21.98 -3.62
C ALA A 4 -10.40 -20.92 -2.90
N ALA A 5 -11.64 -21.25 -2.52
CA ALA A 5 -12.49 -20.35 -1.76
C ALA A 5 -11.91 -20.01 -0.39
N ILE A 6 -11.37 -20.99 0.34
CA ILE A 6 -10.69 -20.77 1.62
C ILE A 6 -9.49 -19.83 1.42
N VAL A 7 -8.64 -20.11 0.43
CA VAL A 7 -7.47 -19.27 0.13
C VAL A 7 -7.89 -17.82 -0.18
N PHE A 8 -8.94 -17.63 -0.98
CA PHE A 8 -9.44 -16.30 -1.32
C PHE A 8 -10.03 -15.56 -0.12
N LEU A 9 -10.75 -16.25 0.77
CA LEU A 9 -11.26 -15.65 1.99
C LEU A 9 -10.14 -15.23 2.94
N VAL A 10 -9.10 -16.06 3.09
CA VAL A 10 -7.92 -15.70 3.89
C VAL A 10 -7.23 -14.46 3.33
N LEU A 11 -7.01 -14.39 2.01
CA LEU A 11 -6.44 -13.20 1.36
C LEU A 11 -7.35 -11.98 1.51
N ALA A 12 -8.68 -12.14 1.36
CA ALA A 12 -9.63 -11.05 1.49
C ALA A 12 -9.62 -10.47 2.91
N VAL A 13 -9.57 -11.32 3.94
CA VAL A 13 -9.45 -10.89 5.33
C VAL A 13 -8.13 -10.16 5.56
N ALA A 14 -7.02 -10.68 5.04
CA ALA A 14 -5.72 -10.03 5.16
C ALA A 14 -5.71 -8.64 4.50
N LEU A 15 -6.19 -8.52 3.25
CA LEU A 15 -6.29 -7.25 2.54
C LEU A 15 -7.27 -6.28 3.21
N GLY A 16 -8.42 -6.78 3.66
CA GLY A 16 -9.43 -6.00 4.38
C GLY A 16 -8.91 -5.45 5.70
N ALA A 17 -8.17 -6.26 6.47
CA ALA A 17 -7.53 -5.83 7.71
C ALA A 17 -6.48 -4.75 7.46
N VAL A 18 -5.64 -4.90 6.43
CA VAL A 18 -4.64 -3.89 6.06
C VAL A 18 -5.32 -2.59 5.61
N ALA A 19 -6.37 -2.68 4.80
CA ALA A 19 -7.09 -1.50 4.33
C ALA A 19 -7.86 -0.78 5.45
N ALA A 20 -8.49 -1.53 6.36
CA ALA A 20 -9.17 -0.97 7.53
C ALA A 20 -8.17 -0.27 8.46
N ALA A 21 -7.02 -0.91 8.70
CA ALA A 21 -5.94 -0.30 9.45
C ALA A 21 -5.47 1.00 8.75
N ALA A 22 -5.30 0.99 7.42
CA ALA A 22 -4.87 2.15 6.65
C ALA A 22 -5.88 3.31 6.71
N LEU A 23 -7.18 3.02 6.64
CA LEU A 23 -8.25 4.02 6.81
C LEU A 23 -8.22 4.63 8.22
N SER A 24 -8.08 3.79 9.24
CA SER A 24 -8.13 4.22 10.63
C SER A 24 -6.97 5.14 11.04
N GLY A 25 -5.94 5.29 10.18
CA GLY A 25 -4.75 6.11 10.48
C GLY A 25 -3.96 5.59 11.68
N ARG A 26 -4.32 4.41 12.20
CA ARG A 26 -3.75 3.76 13.37
C ARG A 26 -2.70 2.73 13.00
N LEU A 27 -2.20 2.68 11.75
CA LEU A 27 -1.04 1.85 11.45
C LEU A 27 0.08 2.30 12.38
N PRO A 28 0.43 1.50 13.41
CA PRO A 28 1.65 1.74 14.15
C PRO A 28 2.76 1.57 13.12
N ARG A 29 3.83 2.36 13.24
CA ARG A 29 5.04 2.21 12.41
C ARG A 29 5.72 0.88 12.75
N ASN A 30 5.11 -0.23 12.33
CA ASN A 30 5.64 -1.57 12.44
C ASN A 30 6.22 -1.95 11.08
N ARG A 31 7.47 -2.42 11.11
CA ARG A 31 8.28 -2.88 9.96
C ARG A 31 7.71 -4.11 9.24
N TRP A 32 6.41 -4.36 9.28
CA TRP A 32 5.79 -5.56 8.71
C TRP A 32 4.54 -5.26 7.87
N VAL A 33 3.93 -4.07 7.99
CA VAL A 33 2.65 -3.75 7.34
C VAL A 33 2.74 -2.41 6.59
N GLY A 34 2.34 -2.39 5.32
CA GLY A 34 2.25 -1.18 4.49
C GLY A 34 3.27 -1.09 3.35
N LEU A 35 3.05 -0.14 2.43
CA LEU A 35 3.91 0.12 1.27
C LEU A 35 5.23 0.74 1.73
N ARG A 36 6.34 -0.01 1.63
CA ARG A 36 7.69 0.48 1.90
C ARG A 36 8.33 0.96 0.62
N THR A 37 8.22 2.25 0.37
CA THR A 37 9.07 2.93 -0.59
C THR A 37 9.89 3.96 0.19
N ASP A 38 11.10 4.27 -0.26
CA ASP A 38 11.98 5.22 0.44
C ASP A 38 11.31 6.58 0.65
N ALA A 39 10.36 6.93 -0.22
CA ALA A 39 9.52 8.12 -0.11
C ALA A 39 8.47 8.04 1.01
N THR A 40 7.84 6.87 1.26
CA THR A 40 6.81 6.73 2.30
C THR A 40 7.38 6.59 3.70
N LEU A 41 8.65 6.22 3.83
CA LEU A 41 9.33 6.09 5.13
C LEU A 41 10.01 7.37 5.62
N ARG A 42 9.95 8.47 4.87
CA ARG A 42 10.52 9.78 5.29
C ARG A 42 9.88 10.30 6.57
N ASP A 43 8.55 10.36 6.59
CA ASP A 43 7.77 10.93 7.69
C ASP A 43 6.52 10.11 7.99
N ASP A 44 6.12 10.08 9.26
CA ASP A 44 4.92 9.37 9.71
C ASP A 44 3.64 9.93 9.07
N ALA A 45 3.61 11.22 8.75
CA ALA A 45 2.50 11.87 8.06
C ALA A 45 2.36 11.36 6.61
N THR A 46 3.49 11.26 5.89
CA THR A 46 3.56 10.77 4.50
C THR A 46 3.21 9.28 4.43
N PHE A 47 3.65 8.47 5.39
CA PHE A 47 3.27 7.05 5.49
C PHE A 47 1.76 6.86 5.68
N ARG A 48 1.13 7.63 6.57
CA ARG A 48 -0.32 7.53 6.81
C ARG A 48 -1.13 8.01 5.61
N ALA A 49 -0.71 9.10 4.97
CA ALA A 49 -1.38 9.65 3.80
C ALA A 49 -1.32 8.67 2.61
N ALA A 50 -0.13 8.12 2.32
CA ALA A 50 0.05 7.17 1.22
C ALA A 50 -0.78 5.88 1.42
N ASN A 51 -0.77 5.30 2.63
CA ASN A 51 -1.55 4.10 2.91
C ASN A 51 -3.06 4.38 2.90
N ARG A 52 -3.51 5.56 3.37
CA ARG A 52 -4.93 5.94 3.32
C ARG A 52 -5.44 6.04 1.87
N VAL A 53 -4.60 6.51 0.94
CA VAL A 53 -4.93 6.54 -0.51
C VAL A 53 -4.91 5.14 -1.14
N ALA A 54 -4.05 4.25 -0.67
CA ALA A 54 -3.99 2.86 -1.14
C ALA A 54 -5.16 1.98 -0.65
N ALA A 55 -5.73 2.32 0.51
CA ALA A 55 -6.75 1.54 1.18
C ALA A 55 -8.03 1.26 0.36
N PRO A 56 -8.65 2.20 -0.38
CA PRO A 56 -9.82 1.90 -1.20
C PRO A 56 -9.53 0.86 -2.28
N ALA A 57 -8.35 0.88 -2.89
CA ALA A 57 -7.94 -0.11 -3.88
C ALA A 57 -7.76 -1.51 -3.25
N GLN A 58 -7.21 -1.58 -2.03
CA GLN A 58 -7.08 -2.83 -1.28
C GLN A 58 -8.44 -3.38 -0.83
N LEU A 59 -9.38 -2.52 -0.41
CA LEU A 59 -10.76 -2.92 -0.14
C LEU A 59 -11.45 -3.48 -1.40
N GLY A 60 -11.28 -2.82 -2.54
CA GLY A 60 -11.80 -3.31 -3.82
C GLY A 60 -11.26 -4.70 -4.15
N ALA A 61 -9.95 -4.92 -3.99
CA ALA A 61 -9.33 -6.23 -4.20
C ALA A 61 -9.89 -7.30 -3.23
N ALA A 62 -10.09 -6.97 -1.95
CA ALA A 62 -10.70 -7.88 -0.98
C ALA A 62 -12.12 -8.29 -1.37
N VAL A 63 -12.95 -7.33 -1.80
CA VAL A 63 -14.33 -7.60 -2.25
C VAL A 63 -14.34 -8.52 -3.47
N VAL A 64 -13.47 -8.28 -4.45
CA VAL A 64 -13.35 -9.13 -5.64
C VAL A 64 -12.97 -10.57 -5.29
N LEU A 65 -12.08 -10.77 -4.31
CA LEU A 65 -11.72 -12.12 -3.86
C LEU A 65 -12.89 -12.83 -3.16
N VAL A 66 -13.70 -12.12 -2.37
CA VAL A 66 -14.91 -12.67 -1.77
C VAL A 66 -15.91 -13.07 -2.87
N LEU A 67 -16.11 -12.23 -3.89
CA LEU A 67 -16.95 -12.55 -5.04
C LEU A 67 -16.43 -13.76 -5.83
N GLY A 68 -15.11 -13.88 -6.00
CA GLY A 68 -14.47 -15.05 -6.60
C GLY A 68 -14.67 -16.33 -5.79
N ALA A 69 -14.60 -16.24 -4.45
CA ALA A 69 -14.85 -17.36 -3.55
C ALA A 69 -16.31 -17.82 -3.63
N CYS A 70 -17.26 -16.87 -3.60
CA CYS A 70 -18.68 -17.15 -3.80
C CYS A 70 -18.94 -17.75 -5.18
N GLY A 71 -18.39 -17.16 -6.24
CA GLY A 71 -18.53 -17.68 -7.61
C GLY A 71 -18.00 -19.11 -7.75
N GLY A 72 -16.89 -19.44 -7.09
CA GLY A 72 -16.34 -20.80 -7.09
C GLY A 72 -17.17 -21.82 -6.28
N LEU A 73 -18.01 -21.38 -5.34
CA LEU A 73 -18.83 -22.25 -4.48
C LEU A 73 -20.29 -22.37 -4.93
N LEU A 74 -20.86 -21.30 -5.51
CA LEU A 74 -22.27 -21.24 -5.92
C LEU A 74 -22.48 -21.57 -7.40
N LEU A 75 -21.46 -21.46 -8.25
CA LEU A 75 -21.55 -21.79 -9.67
C LEU A 75 -20.97 -23.18 -9.93
N ASP A 76 -21.40 -23.77 -11.04
CA ASP A 76 -20.88 -25.05 -11.53
C ASP A 76 -20.20 -24.91 -12.90
N GLY A 77 -19.36 -25.89 -13.22
CA GLY A 77 -18.74 -26.03 -14.53
C GLY A 77 -17.79 -24.88 -14.91
N ALA A 78 -17.88 -24.42 -16.15
CA ALA A 78 -16.96 -23.42 -16.71
C ALA A 78 -17.07 -22.03 -16.04
N ALA A 79 -18.26 -21.68 -15.53
CA ALA A 79 -18.48 -20.40 -14.86
C ALA A 79 -17.73 -20.33 -13.52
N ALA A 80 -17.72 -21.43 -12.75
CA ALA A 80 -16.95 -21.53 -11.51
C ALA A 80 -15.45 -21.41 -11.78
N LEU A 81 -14.97 -22.09 -12.83
CA LEU A 81 -13.56 -22.03 -13.23
C LEU A 81 -13.15 -20.61 -13.64
N PHE A 82 -13.98 -19.93 -14.43
CA PHE A 82 -13.74 -18.54 -14.82
C PHE A 82 -13.67 -17.62 -13.60
N ALA A 83 -14.62 -17.72 -12.66
CA ALA A 83 -14.62 -16.89 -11.45
C ALA A 83 -13.35 -17.10 -10.60
N VAL A 84 -12.91 -18.35 -10.45
CA VAL A 84 -11.71 -18.70 -9.68
C VAL A 84 -10.43 -18.18 -10.33
N ILE A 85 -10.35 -18.16 -11.67
CA ILE A 85 -9.16 -17.68 -12.38
C ILE A 85 -9.16 -16.14 -12.50
N ALA A 86 -10.32 -15.54 -12.79
CA ALA A 86 -10.41 -14.10 -13.04
C ALA A 86 -10.25 -13.27 -11.75
N ALA A 87 -10.80 -13.73 -10.63
CA ALA A 87 -10.75 -13.01 -9.36
C ALA A 87 -9.33 -12.61 -8.89
N PRO A 88 -8.32 -13.51 -8.84
CA PRO A 88 -6.97 -13.13 -8.43
C PRO A 88 -6.32 -12.16 -9.42
N VAL A 89 -6.58 -12.29 -10.73
CA VAL A 89 -6.04 -11.36 -11.74
C VAL A 89 -6.56 -9.95 -11.50
N VAL A 90 -7.87 -9.80 -11.29
CA VAL A 90 -8.50 -8.51 -11.01
C VAL A 90 -8.03 -7.94 -9.67
N ALA A 91 -7.92 -8.78 -8.63
CA ALA A 91 -7.41 -8.36 -7.33
C ALA A 91 -5.97 -7.83 -7.42
N VAL A 92 -5.09 -8.53 -8.13
CA VAL A 92 -3.70 -8.09 -8.37
C VAL A 92 -3.69 -6.76 -9.13
N ALA A 93 -4.47 -6.64 -10.20
CA ALA A 93 -4.56 -5.40 -10.98
C ALA A 93 -5.00 -4.20 -10.11
N LEU A 94 -6.03 -4.37 -9.27
CA LEU A 94 -6.49 -3.33 -8.35
C LEU A 94 -5.40 -2.93 -7.35
N THR A 95 -4.72 -3.91 -6.74
CA THR A 95 -3.63 -3.62 -5.80
C THR A 95 -2.45 -2.90 -6.47
N ALA A 96 -2.09 -3.28 -7.70
CA ALA A 96 -1.00 -2.65 -8.45
C ALA A 96 -1.33 -1.19 -8.81
N VAL A 97 -2.56 -0.93 -9.27
CA VAL A 97 -3.04 0.43 -9.55
C VAL A 97 -3.04 1.28 -8.28
N GLY A 98 -3.56 0.74 -7.17
CA GLY A 98 -3.55 1.44 -5.87
C GLY A 98 -2.14 1.77 -5.38
N ALA A 99 -1.20 0.84 -5.50
CA ALA A 99 0.20 1.07 -5.15
C ALA A 99 0.86 2.14 -6.01
N GLY A 100 0.59 2.15 -7.32
CA GLY A 100 1.09 3.17 -8.24
C GLY A 100 0.59 4.58 -7.91
N ILE A 101 -0.70 4.72 -7.57
CA ILE A 101 -1.29 5.99 -7.15
C ILE A 101 -0.68 6.45 -5.82
N ALA A 102 -0.59 5.55 -4.84
CA ALA A 102 0.00 5.85 -3.54
C ALA A 102 1.46 6.31 -3.64
N GLN A 103 2.25 5.72 -4.54
CA GLN A 103 3.63 6.14 -4.78
C GLN A 103 3.73 7.55 -5.35
N ARG A 104 2.86 7.91 -6.30
CA ARG A 104 2.84 9.28 -6.85
C ARG A 104 2.46 10.30 -5.78
N VAL A 105 1.47 9.98 -4.94
CA VAL A 105 1.09 10.84 -3.81
C VAL A 105 2.26 10.99 -2.83
N ALA A 106 2.91 9.90 -2.46
CA ALA A 106 4.08 9.95 -1.56
C ALA A 106 5.23 10.80 -2.14
N SER A 107 5.47 10.73 -3.44
CA SER A 107 6.51 11.53 -4.11
C SER A 107 6.17 13.02 -4.23
N ALA A 108 4.88 13.37 -4.19
CA ALA A 108 4.41 14.74 -4.32
C ALA A 108 4.26 15.45 -2.96
N MET A 109 4.31 14.72 -1.83
CA MET A 109 4.25 15.33 -0.51
C MET A 109 5.58 16.01 -0.19
N PRO A 110 5.58 17.27 0.30
CA PRO A 110 6.77 17.91 0.82
C PRO A 110 7.36 17.06 1.95
N ALA A 111 8.68 16.85 1.94
CA ALA A 111 9.35 16.30 3.10
C ALA A 111 9.10 17.24 4.29
N ALA A 112 8.81 16.69 5.47
CA ALA A 112 8.76 17.53 6.66
C ALA A 112 10.11 18.24 6.82
N ASP A 113 10.07 19.53 7.11
CA ASP A 113 11.25 20.32 7.42
C ASP A 113 11.98 19.70 8.62
N THR A 114 12.90 18.78 8.35
CA THR A 114 14.02 18.52 9.25
C THR A 114 14.83 19.80 9.23
N GLY A 115 14.62 20.63 10.24
CA GLY A 115 15.01 22.03 10.28
C GLY A 115 16.31 22.39 9.55
N ALA A 116 16.23 23.42 8.72
CA ALA A 116 17.33 24.32 8.36
C ALA A 116 18.65 23.68 7.87
N CYS A 117 18.62 22.50 7.25
CA CYS A 117 19.77 21.95 6.52
C CYS A 117 19.30 21.35 5.19
N GLY A 118 19.55 22.06 4.09
CA GLY A 118 19.56 21.43 2.76
C GLY A 118 18.74 22.12 1.67
N HIS A 119 19.06 23.37 1.34
CA HIS A 119 18.88 23.86 -0.04
C HIS A 119 20.19 24.21 -0.74
N SER A 120 21.34 23.95 -0.10
CA SER A 120 22.66 24.26 -0.69
C SER A 120 23.78 23.25 -0.35
N CYS A 121 23.69 22.49 0.75
CA CYS A 121 24.65 21.41 1.08
C CYS A 121 23.89 20.06 1.13
N GLY A 122 23.62 19.44 -0.03
CA GLY A 122 22.70 18.30 -0.20
C GLY A 122 23.20 16.91 0.23
N ALA A 123 24.21 16.82 1.10
CA ALA A 123 24.64 15.55 1.68
C ALA A 123 25.27 15.79 3.07
N CYS A 124 24.98 14.92 4.04
CA CYS A 124 25.61 14.95 5.38
C CYS A 124 27.14 14.87 5.33
N SER A 125 27.72 14.42 4.21
CA SER A 125 29.17 14.40 3.98
C SER A 125 29.79 15.78 3.75
N LEU A 126 28.99 16.83 3.58
CA LEU A 126 29.46 18.20 3.29
C LEU A 126 29.22 19.18 4.46
N GLN A 127 28.78 18.67 5.63
CA GLN A 127 28.47 19.48 6.80
C GLN A 127 29.71 20.27 7.29
N ASP A 128 30.88 19.63 7.32
CA ASP A 128 32.12 20.25 7.81
C ASP A 128 32.62 21.39 6.91
N SER A 129 32.38 21.30 5.59
CA SER A 129 32.76 22.36 4.64
C SER A 129 31.87 23.61 4.70
N CYS A 130 30.62 23.49 5.16
CA CYS A 130 29.72 24.64 5.31
C CYS A 130 29.96 25.38 6.67
N GLY A 131 30.62 24.75 7.65
CA GLY A 131 30.99 25.35 8.93
C GLY A 131 32.19 26.31 8.90
N SER A 132 33.07 26.19 7.91
CA SER A 132 34.28 27.03 7.78
C SER A 132 34.07 28.38 7.10
N ALA A 133 32.85 28.71 6.67
CA ALA A 133 32.54 29.95 5.95
C ALA A 133 32.05 31.10 6.86
N VAL A 134 32.13 30.95 8.19
CA VAL A 134 31.62 31.93 9.18
C VAL A 134 32.73 32.61 9.99
N HIS A 135 33.99 32.51 9.56
CA HIS A 135 35.12 33.27 10.14
C HIS A 135 35.78 34.18 9.11
#